data_AF-A0A8H5R3R0-F1
#
_entry.id   AF-A0A8H5R3R0-F1
#
_cell.length_a   1.000
_cell.length_b   1.000
_cell.length_c   1.000
_cell.angle_alpha   90.00
_cell.angle_beta   90.00
_cell.angle_gamma   90.00
#
_symmetry.space_group_name_H-M   'P 1'
#
loop_
_entity.id
_entity.type
_entity.pdbx_description
1 polymer ?
#
loop_
_entity_poly.entity_id
_entity_poly.type
_entity_poly.pdbx_seq_one_letter_code
_entity_poly.pdbx_strand_id
1 'polypeptide(L)'
;MSSLCNYSHPELQITDGLTRQDTGRLFPYNAEFYDNATGLYGPGTIYCWYMLLVSVLASWAFCLAGEGGPKKPGLSNDLLGALAYPLFAATDLVVQSMRMLGLEKRALAIFCLRNPEVNLDLFGPFNTTKLDLNHIPPDTLILGQRVVDITGPLTICYSATPFLLLLLIVGFIIDADYARNWEPKPSAHWVVVVSYGYISLMLTVFHFSLGDIGTSFFIALYEAMLPVMLTVIYLFTAFTGLAFLAGIIMLVCSMVEKNYKDVVEALKALGGCMFLAGMLVVPSMFMIHGDRSTTIPDLGIRVSERDQLATLIVGVVTLTFTVVEVFKDFFRERHREEVADAEMQMLPTTDGAIAHS
;
A
#
# COMPACT_ATOMS: atom_id res chain seq x y z
N MET A 1 -24.78 -13.64 -16.72
CA MET A 1 -24.13 -12.87 -15.63
C MET A 1 -23.72 -13.74 -14.45
N SER A 2 -24.59 -14.58 -13.87
CA SER A 2 -24.12 -15.69 -13.01
C SER A 2 -23.17 -16.64 -13.78
N SER A 3 -23.34 -16.74 -15.10
CA SER A 3 -22.38 -17.38 -15.99
C SER A 3 -20.97 -16.77 -15.94
N LEU A 4 -20.82 -15.45 -15.78
CA LEU A 4 -19.50 -14.79 -15.71
C LEU A 4 -18.73 -15.25 -14.47
N CYS A 5 -19.44 -15.45 -13.36
CA CYS A 5 -18.88 -16.04 -12.15
C CYS A 5 -18.35 -17.43 -12.36
N ASN A 6 -19.03 -18.25 -13.15
CA ASN A 6 -18.55 -19.60 -13.42
C ASN A 6 -17.22 -19.59 -14.19
N TYR A 7 -16.87 -18.50 -14.90
CA TYR A 7 -15.55 -18.36 -15.53
C TYR A 7 -14.42 -18.14 -14.52
N SER A 8 -14.73 -17.80 -13.26
CA SER A 8 -13.71 -17.72 -12.20
C SER A 8 -13.56 -19.01 -11.39
N HIS A 9 -14.35 -20.05 -11.69
CA HIS A 9 -14.35 -21.36 -11.01
C HIS A 9 -13.68 -22.44 -11.88
N PRO A 10 -12.43 -22.87 -11.58
CA PRO A 10 -11.70 -23.84 -12.41
C PRO A 10 -12.42 -25.17 -12.61
N GLU A 11 -13.17 -25.62 -11.61
CA GLU A 11 -13.96 -26.86 -11.64
C GLU A 11 -15.12 -26.84 -12.64
N LEU A 12 -15.53 -25.65 -13.10
CA LEU A 12 -16.61 -25.45 -14.08
C LEU A 12 -16.09 -25.18 -15.50
N GLN A 13 -14.77 -25.26 -15.75
CA GLN A 13 -14.17 -24.90 -17.04
C GLN A 13 -13.80 -26.13 -17.89
N ILE A 14 -14.11 -26.10 -19.18
CA ILE A 14 -13.55 -27.01 -20.19
C ILE A 14 -12.36 -26.29 -20.83
N THR A 15 -11.15 -26.82 -20.61
CA THR A 15 -9.86 -26.22 -21.00
C THR A 15 -9.14 -27.01 -22.08
N ASP A 16 -9.80 -28.02 -22.66
CA ASP A 16 -9.19 -28.91 -23.65
C ASP A 16 -8.65 -28.12 -24.85
N GLY A 17 -7.35 -28.24 -25.10
CA GLY A 17 -6.66 -27.57 -26.20
C GLY A 17 -6.22 -26.12 -25.93
N LEU A 18 -6.52 -25.55 -24.76
CA LEU A 18 -6.12 -24.19 -24.39
C LEU A 18 -4.77 -24.15 -23.69
N THR A 19 -3.96 -23.15 -24.03
CA THR A 19 -2.65 -22.93 -23.37
C THR A 19 -2.82 -21.97 -22.21
N ARG A 20 -2.40 -22.41 -21.02
CA ARG A 20 -2.40 -21.59 -19.81
C ARG A 20 -1.35 -20.49 -19.91
N GLN A 21 -1.74 -19.25 -19.66
CA GLN A 21 -0.86 -18.10 -19.53
C GLN A 21 -0.28 -18.01 -18.11
N ASP A 22 0.95 -17.50 -17.99
CA ASP A 22 1.56 -17.23 -16.67
C ASP A 22 1.00 -15.98 -15.98
N THR A 23 0.28 -15.13 -16.74
CA THR A 23 -0.40 -13.92 -16.25
C THR A 23 -1.89 -13.99 -16.49
N GLY A 24 -2.65 -13.20 -15.73
CA GLY A 24 -4.11 -13.21 -15.79
C GLY A 24 -4.67 -14.34 -14.93
N ARG A 25 -4.59 -14.18 -13.61
CA ARG A 25 -5.06 -15.19 -12.63
C ARG A 25 -6.54 -15.53 -12.81
N LEU A 26 -7.35 -14.53 -13.14
CA LEU A 26 -8.79 -14.61 -13.27
C LEU A 26 -9.21 -15.33 -14.56
N PHE A 27 -8.51 -15.08 -15.66
CA PHE A 27 -8.77 -15.72 -16.97
C PHE A 27 -7.49 -16.30 -17.59
N PRO A 28 -6.90 -17.34 -16.98
CA PRO A 28 -5.57 -17.84 -17.35
C PRO A 28 -5.54 -18.57 -18.71
N TYR A 29 -6.69 -18.84 -19.33
CA TYR A 29 -6.78 -19.51 -20.63
C TYR A 29 -7.30 -18.59 -21.76
N ASN A 30 -7.72 -17.37 -21.43
CA ASN A 30 -8.37 -16.45 -22.38
C ASN A 30 -7.80 -15.04 -22.18
N ALA A 31 -6.68 -14.75 -22.84
CA ALA A 31 -6.02 -13.45 -22.75
C ALA A 31 -6.90 -12.28 -23.24
N GLU A 32 -7.88 -12.56 -24.11
CA GLU A 32 -8.81 -11.58 -24.68
C GLU A 32 -9.57 -10.76 -23.62
N PHE A 33 -9.76 -11.30 -22.41
CA PHE A 33 -10.37 -10.56 -21.30
C PHE A 33 -9.51 -9.38 -20.81
N TYR A 34 -8.22 -9.38 -21.12
CA TYR A 34 -7.25 -8.36 -20.69
C TYR A 34 -6.84 -7.41 -21.83
N ASP A 35 -7.38 -7.54 -23.04
CA ASP A 35 -6.96 -6.74 -24.21
C ASP A 35 -7.14 -5.22 -24.01
N ASN A 36 -8.12 -4.81 -23.20
CA ASN A 36 -8.38 -3.41 -22.87
C ASN A 36 -7.69 -2.95 -21.58
N ALA A 37 -7.02 -3.87 -20.87
CA ALA A 37 -6.43 -3.59 -19.57
C ALA A 37 -5.32 -2.55 -19.70
N THR A 38 -5.43 -1.46 -18.96
CA THR A 38 -4.42 -0.40 -18.98
C THR A 38 -3.18 -0.78 -18.17
N GLY A 39 -2.00 -0.58 -18.75
CA GLY A 39 -0.72 -0.69 -18.05
C GLY A 39 -0.54 0.33 -16.92
N LEU A 40 -1.38 1.36 -16.86
CA LEU A 40 -1.33 2.39 -15.81
C LEU A 40 -1.49 1.80 -14.41
N TYR A 41 -2.34 0.79 -14.24
CA TYR A 41 -2.56 0.13 -12.94
C TYR A 41 -1.80 -1.20 -12.83
N GLY A 42 -0.83 -1.42 -13.71
CA GLY A 42 0.04 -2.59 -13.69
C GLY A 42 0.97 -2.63 -12.47
N PRO A 43 1.62 -3.78 -12.24
CA PRO A 43 2.43 -4.00 -11.05
C PRO A 43 3.61 -3.03 -10.92
N GLY A 44 4.27 -2.67 -12.03
CA GLY A 44 5.40 -1.74 -12.02
C GLY A 44 5.01 -0.34 -11.53
N THR A 45 3.88 0.16 -12.03
CA THR A 45 3.35 1.48 -11.63
C THR A 45 2.91 1.49 -10.16
N ILE A 46 2.29 0.41 -9.68
CA ILE A 46 1.87 0.28 -8.28
C ILE A 46 3.08 0.26 -7.35
N TYR A 47 4.12 -0.53 -7.67
CA TYR A 47 5.33 -0.55 -6.87
C TYR A 47 6.05 0.80 -6.87
N CYS A 48 6.11 1.49 -8.02
CA CYS A 48 6.61 2.86 -8.10
C CYS A 48 5.83 3.79 -7.16
N TRP A 49 4.50 3.69 -7.14
CA TRP A 49 3.66 4.48 -6.25
C TRP A 49 3.91 4.16 -4.78
N TYR A 50 4.05 2.89 -4.39
CA TYR A 50 4.44 2.53 -3.02
C TYR A 50 5.80 3.12 -2.62
N MET A 51 6.78 3.14 -3.53
CA MET A 51 8.07 3.77 -3.28
C MET A 51 7.95 5.30 -3.10
N LEU A 52 7.05 5.96 -3.86
CA LEU A 52 6.74 7.37 -3.65
C LEU A 52 6.09 7.62 -2.28
N LEU A 53 5.17 6.77 -1.85
CA LEU A 53 4.55 6.88 -0.52
C LEU A 53 5.61 6.75 0.60
N VAL A 54 6.53 5.79 0.46
CA VAL A 54 7.67 5.65 1.39
C VAL A 54 8.57 6.88 1.33
N SER A 55 8.81 7.45 0.15
CA SER A 55 9.58 8.68 -0.03
C SER A 55 8.97 9.86 0.73
N VAL A 56 7.65 10.03 0.65
CA VAL A 56 6.91 11.06 1.40
C VAL A 56 7.05 10.84 2.90
N LEU A 57 6.84 9.60 3.38
CA LEU A 57 6.96 9.26 4.80
C LEU A 57 8.38 9.48 5.32
N ALA A 58 9.41 9.07 4.57
CA ALA A 58 10.81 9.30 4.94
C ALA A 58 11.12 10.79 5.01
N SER A 59 10.69 11.56 4.00
CA SER A 59 10.89 13.01 3.97
C SER A 59 10.22 13.71 5.15
N TRP A 60 9.03 13.25 5.56
CA TRP A 60 8.29 13.84 6.68
C TRP A 60 8.87 13.41 8.04
N ALA A 61 9.21 12.13 8.19
CA ALA A 61 9.77 11.59 9.43
C ALA A 61 11.17 12.16 9.74
N PHE A 62 11.97 12.41 8.70
CA PHE A 62 13.32 12.94 8.82
C PHE A 62 13.41 14.41 8.37
N CYS A 63 12.31 15.18 8.44
CA CYS A 63 12.32 16.63 8.25
C CYS A 63 13.10 17.29 9.40
N LEU A 64 14.41 17.41 9.20
CA LEU A 64 15.35 17.95 10.17
C LEU A 64 15.27 19.48 10.27
N ALA A 65 15.52 20.02 11.46
CA ALA A 65 15.24 21.40 11.79
C ALA A 65 16.10 22.37 10.96
N GLY A 66 15.49 23.47 10.51
CA GLY A 66 16.22 24.57 9.90
C GLY A 66 16.65 25.60 10.96
N GLU A 67 17.48 26.55 10.56
CA GLU A 67 17.99 27.67 11.40
C GLU A 67 16.92 28.53 12.11
N GLY A 68 15.63 28.30 11.86
CA GLY A 68 14.50 29.00 12.47
C GLY A 68 13.49 28.10 13.20
N GLY A 69 13.85 26.86 13.53
CA GLY A 69 12.97 25.89 14.21
C GLY A 69 12.71 24.60 13.40
N PRO A 70 11.91 23.66 13.93
CA PRO A 70 11.61 22.40 13.24
C PRO A 70 10.95 22.67 11.89
N LYS A 71 11.54 22.16 10.79
CA LYS A 71 10.95 22.26 9.46
C LYS A 71 9.68 21.39 9.44
N LYS A 72 8.52 22.04 9.46
CA LYS A 72 7.24 21.34 9.26
C LYS A 72 7.16 20.72 7.87
N PRO A 73 6.71 19.46 7.74
CA PRO A 73 6.56 18.80 6.44
C PRO A 73 5.67 19.62 5.51
N GLY A 74 6.21 19.94 4.33
CA GLY A 74 5.59 20.82 3.34
C GLY A 74 5.02 20.10 2.13
N LEU A 75 4.54 20.88 1.17
CA LEU A 75 4.18 20.38 -0.16
C LEU A 75 5.46 19.96 -0.89
N SER A 76 5.59 18.68 -1.22
CA SER A 76 6.69 18.13 -2.03
C SER A 76 6.17 17.62 -3.37
N ASN A 77 7.06 17.50 -4.36
CA ASN A 77 6.74 16.89 -5.64
C ASN A 77 6.32 15.42 -5.46
N ASP A 78 6.95 14.72 -4.52
CA ASP A 78 6.62 13.34 -4.17
C ASP A 78 5.22 13.22 -3.58
N LEU A 79 4.81 14.16 -2.71
CA LEU A 79 3.45 14.20 -2.17
C LEU A 79 2.42 14.46 -3.27
N LEU A 80 2.70 15.40 -4.18
CA LEU A 80 1.82 15.66 -5.32
C LEU A 80 1.72 14.43 -6.23
N GLY A 81 2.82 13.75 -6.52
CA GLY A 81 2.83 12.52 -7.32
C GLY A 81 2.09 11.37 -6.63
N ALA A 82 2.29 11.20 -5.33
CA ALA A 82 1.61 10.20 -4.52
C ALA A 82 0.09 10.43 -4.45
N LEU A 83 -0.37 11.69 -4.51
CA LEU A 83 -1.79 12.04 -4.50
C LEU A 83 -2.43 12.05 -5.89
N ALA A 84 -1.69 12.45 -6.93
CA ALA A 84 -2.22 12.52 -8.30
C ALA A 84 -2.67 11.14 -8.80
N TYR A 85 -1.90 10.09 -8.53
CA TYR A 85 -2.21 8.74 -8.99
C TYR A 85 -3.58 8.21 -8.49
N PRO A 86 -3.90 8.21 -7.19
CA PRO A 86 -5.21 7.80 -6.71
C PRO A 86 -6.34 8.76 -7.09
N LEU A 87 -6.06 10.06 -7.32
CA LEU A 87 -7.06 10.99 -7.87
C LEU A 87 -7.45 10.61 -9.30
N PHE A 88 -6.48 10.31 -10.16
CA PHE A 88 -6.74 9.82 -11.52
C PHE A 88 -7.49 8.49 -11.49
N ALA A 89 -7.07 7.55 -10.63
CA ALA A 89 -7.76 6.28 -10.45
C ALA A 89 -9.22 6.47 -10.02
N ALA A 90 -9.50 7.40 -9.11
CA ALA A 90 -10.85 7.71 -8.66
C ALA A 90 -11.74 8.25 -9.78
N THR A 91 -11.21 9.13 -10.64
CA THR A 91 -11.93 9.61 -11.81
C THR A 91 -12.18 8.49 -12.82
N ASP A 92 -11.16 7.70 -13.13
CA ASP A 92 -11.24 6.60 -14.08
C ASP A 92 -12.24 5.52 -13.61
N LEU A 93 -12.25 5.21 -12.30
CA LEU A 93 -13.22 4.30 -11.70
C LEU A 93 -14.67 4.70 -12.01
N VAL A 94 -14.99 6.00 -11.86
CA VAL A 94 -16.33 6.52 -12.16
C VAL A 94 -16.60 6.50 -13.66
N VAL A 95 -15.62 6.82 -14.51
CA VAL A 95 -15.80 6.74 -15.97
C VAL A 95 -16.09 5.31 -16.41
N GLN A 96 -15.36 4.33 -15.88
CA GLN A 96 -15.57 2.92 -16.20
C GLN A 96 -16.91 2.41 -15.63
N SER A 97 -17.31 2.85 -14.43
CA SER A 97 -18.61 2.47 -13.87
C SER A 97 -19.79 3.06 -14.66
N MET A 98 -19.64 4.27 -15.18
CA MET A 98 -20.63 4.90 -16.08
C MET A 98 -20.81 4.09 -17.37
N ARG A 99 -19.74 3.48 -17.90
CA ARG A 99 -19.82 2.58 -19.08
C ARG A 99 -20.58 1.30 -18.78
N MET A 100 -20.72 0.90 -17.52
CA MET A 100 -21.52 -0.25 -17.08
C MET A 100 -22.97 0.11 -16.73
N LEU A 101 -23.40 1.34 -16.97
CA LEU A 101 -24.81 1.70 -16.81
C LEU A 101 -25.69 0.93 -17.80
N GLY A 102 -26.84 0.47 -17.31
CA GLY A 102 -27.80 -0.35 -18.09
C GLY A 102 -27.53 -1.85 -18.04
N LEU A 103 -26.41 -2.29 -17.44
CA LEU A 103 -26.16 -3.71 -17.18
C LEU A 103 -26.78 -4.11 -15.83
N GLU A 104 -27.72 -5.06 -15.85
CA GLU A 104 -28.26 -5.65 -14.62
C GLU A 104 -27.16 -6.36 -13.81
N LYS A 105 -27.32 -6.57 -12.50
CA LYS A 105 -26.41 -7.40 -11.65
C LYS A 105 -24.89 -7.12 -11.76
N ARG A 106 -24.47 -5.92 -12.18
CA ARG A 106 -23.06 -5.50 -12.28
C ARG A 106 -22.28 -5.58 -10.97
N ALA A 107 -22.91 -5.27 -9.83
CA ALA A 107 -22.29 -5.40 -8.52
C ALA A 107 -21.86 -6.84 -8.25
N LEU A 108 -22.74 -7.81 -8.53
CA LEU A 108 -22.46 -9.23 -8.37
C LEU A 108 -21.32 -9.70 -9.29
N ALA A 109 -21.34 -9.25 -10.56
CA ALA A 109 -20.27 -9.57 -11.51
C ALA A 109 -18.89 -9.08 -11.03
N ILE A 110 -18.82 -7.84 -10.52
CA ILE A 110 -17.57 -7.28 -9.97
C ILE A 110 -17.15 -8.05 -8.72
N PHE A 111 -18.06 -8.23 -7.75
CA PHE A 111 -17.75 -8.89 -6.47
C PHE A 111 -17.16 -10.28 -6.67
N CYS A 112 -17.80 -11.05 -7.53
CA CYS A 112 -17.46 -12.43 -7.85
C CYS A 112 -16.12 -12.58 -8.57
N LEU A 113 -15.87 -11.75 -9.60
CA LEU A 113 -14.59 -11.77 -10.31
C LEU A 113 -13.43 -11.25 -9.44
N ARG A 114 -13.72 -10.39 -8.45
CA ARG A 114 -12.72 -9.94 -7.48
C ARG A 114 -12.44 -10.97 -6.39
N ASN A 115 -13.44 -11.75 -6.01
CA ASN A 115 -13.38 -12.70 -4.89
C ASN A 115 -13.85 -14.10 -5.31
N PRO A 116 -13.10 -14.79 -6.19
CA PRO A 116 -13.54 -16.06 -6.77
C PRO A 116 -13.60 -17.22 -5.76
N GLU A 117 -12.94 -17.07 -4.61
CA GLU A 117 -12.89 -18.09 -3.55
C GLU A 117 -14.06 -17.97 -2.56
N VAL A 118 -14.83 -16.87 -2.61
CA VAL A 118 -15.97 -16.67 -1.73
C VAL A 118 -17.12 -17.54 -2.22
N ASN A 119 -17.69 -18.36 -1.33
CA ASN A 119 -18.90 -19.10 -1.66
C ASN A 119 -20.04 -18.12 -1.97
N LEU A 120 -20.51 -18.16 -3.21
CA LEU A 120 -21.52 -17.25 -3.71
C LEU A 120 -22.95 -17.71 -3.39
N ASP A 121 -23.16 -18.86 -2.75
CA ASP A 121 -24.49 -19.41 -2.40
C ASP A 121 -25.41 -18.38 -1.69
N LEU A 122 -24.82 -17.42 -0.98
CA LEU A 122 -25.54 -16.33 -0.31
C LEU A 122 -26.16 -15.29 -1.27
N PHE A 123 -25.67 -15.22 -2.52
CA PHE A 123 -26.02 -14.22 -3.54
C PHE A 123 -26.94 -14.77 -4.65
N GLY A 124 -27.28 -16.07 -4.63
CA GLY A 124 -28.28 -16.69 -5.50
C GLY A 124 -27.86 -18.06 -6.06
N PRO A 125 -28.75 -18.74 -6.82
CA PRO A 125 -28.41 -20.02 -7.44
C PRO A 125 -27.44 -19.82 -8.61
N PHE A 126 -26.29 -20.48 -8.56
CA PHE A 126 -25.30 -20.52 -9.64
C PHE A 126 -25.53 -21.70 -10.55
N ASN A 127 -25.39 -21.47 -11.86
CA ASN A 127 -25.54 -22.53 -12.84
C ASN A 127 -24.28 -23.42 -12.79
N THR A 128 -24.41 -24.71 -12.51
CA THR A 128 -23.28 -25.65 -12.42
C THR A 128 -22.88 -26.26 -13.76
N THR A 129 -23.48 -25.81 -14.87
CA THR A 129 -23.09 -26.25 -16.21
C THR A 129 -21.64 -25.87 -16.51
N LYS A 130 -20.86 -26.83 -16.98
CA LYS A 130 -19.50 -26.60 -17.46
C LYS A 130 -19.51 -25.61 -18.62
N LEU A 131 -18.61 -24.63 -18.57
CA LEU A 131 -18.42 -23.61 -19.60
C LEU A 131 -17.34 -24.06 -20.58
N ASP A 132 -17.64 -23.97 -21.87
CA ASP A 132 -16.63 -24.10 -22.92
C ASP A 132 -15.87 -22.78 -23.07
N LEU A 133 -14.58 -22.81 -22.78
CA LEU A 133 -13.70 -21.64 -22.90
C LEU A 133 -13.23 -21.40 -24.35
N ASN A 134 -13.49 -22.33 -25.27
CA ASN A 134 -13.19 -22.15 -26.70
C ASN A 134 -14.19 -21.23 -27.40
N HIS A 135 -15.41 -21.09 -26.86
CA HIS A 135 -16.49 -20.32 -27.46
C HIS A 135 -17.13 -19.38 -26.44
N ILE A 136 -16.46 -18.25 -26.19
CA ILE A 136 -16.97 -17.22 -25.28
C ILE A 136 -17.97 -16.32 -26.02
N PRO A 137 -19.21 -16.16 -25.51
CA PRO A 137 -20.15 -15.21 -26.09
C PRO A 137 -19.59 -13.78 -26.04
N PRO A 138 -19.77 -12.96 -27.10
CA PRO A 138 -19.19 -11.62 -27.18
C PRO A 138 -19.66 -10.70 -26.03
N ASP A 139 -20.91 -10.83 -25.60
CA ASP A 139 -21.45 -10.06 -24.47
C ASP A 139 -20.75 -10.39 -23.14
N THR A 140 -20.36 -11.66 -22.94
CA THR A 140 -19.62 -12.11 -21.75
C THR A 140 -18.19 -11.59 -21.79
N LEU A 141 -17.56 -11.60 -22.96
CA LEU A 141 -16.22 -11.06 -23.16
C LEU A 141 -16.18 -9.55 -22.86
N ILE A 142 -17.09 -8.78 -23.47
CA ILE A 142 -17.20 -7.32 -23.25
C ILE A 142 -17.43 -7.03 -21.77
N LEU A 143 -18.29 -7.80 -21.10
CA LEU A 143 -18.56 -7.64 -19.69
C LEU A 143 -17.32 -7.92 -18.84
N GLY A 144 -16.60 -9.01 -19.11
CA GLY A 144 -15.37 -9.37 -18.39
C GLY A 144 -14.28 -8.30 -18.57
N GLN A 145 -14.08 -7.80 -19.79
CA GLN A 145 -13.16 -6.70 -20.07
C GLN A 145 -13.51 -5.44 -19.25
N ARG A 146 -14.80 -5.08 -19.16
CA ARG A 146 -15.23 -3.93 -18.34
C ARG A 146 -14.97 -4.13 -16.84
N VAL A 147 -15.10 -5.36 -16.33
CA VAL A 147 -14.76 -5.64 -14.92
C VAL A 147 -13.25 -5.57 -14.70
N VAL A 148 -12.44 -6.08 -15.63
CA VAL A 148 -10.97 -5.95 -15.59
C VAL A 148 -10.57 -4.47 -15.58
N ASP A 149 -11.19 -3.63 -16.41
CA ASP A 149 -10.93 -2.18 -16.45
C ASP A 149 -11.24 -1.46 -15.13
N ILE A 150 -12.23 -1.93 -14.37
CA ILE A 150 -12.57 -1.38 -13.04
C ILE A 150 -11.59 -1.87 -11.96
N THR A 151 -11.02 -3.06 -12.14
CA THR A 151 -10.24 -3.75 -11.11
C THR A 151 -8.99 -2.98 -10.71
N GLY A 152 -8.30 -2.40 -11.69
CA GLY A 152 -7.15 -1.51 -11.49
C GLY A 152 -7.46 -0.30 -10.60
N PRO A 153 -8.28 0.65 -11.08
CA PRO A 153 -8.54 1.89 -10.36
C PRO A 153 -9.24 1.67 -9.02
N LEU A 154 -10.11 0.65 -8.90
CA LEU A 154 -10.74 0.28 -7.62
C LEU A 154 -9.70 -0.06 -6.55
N THR A 155 -8.73 -0.90 -6.91
CA THR A 155 -7.67 -1.33 -5.98
C THR A 155 -6.81 -0.16 -5.52
N ILE A 156 -6.53 0.81 -6.41
CA ILE A 156 -5.75 2.01 -6.05
C ILE A 156 -6.53 2.90 -5.08
N CYS A 157 -7.81 3.17 -5.34
CA CYS A 157 -8.64 3.98 -4.45
C CYS A 157 -8.69 3.39 -3.03
N TYR A 158 -8.90 2.08 -2.93
CA TYR A 158 -8.97 1.39 -1.64
C TYR A 158 -7.63 1.26 -0.93
N SER A 159 -6.52 1.08 -1.65
CA SER A 159 -5.18 1.05 -1.05
C SER A 159 -4.67 2.44 -0.64
N ALA A 160 -5.12 3.51 -1.32
CA ALA A 160 -4.77 4.89 -0.95
C ALA A 160 -5.50 5.38 0.31
N THR A 161 -6.75 4.95 0.51
CA THR A 161 -7.60 5.38 1.62
C THR A 161 -6.94 5.19 3.01
N PRO A 162 -6.40 4.01 3.39
CA PRO A 162 -5.76 3.83 4.69
C PRO A 162 -4.48 4.65 4.83
N PHE A 163 -3.72 4.87 3.75
CA PHE A 163 -2.53 5.71 3.77
C PHE A 163 -2.87 7.19 4.05
N LEU A 164 -3.88 7.72 3.36
CA LEU A 164 -4.33 9.09 3.59
C LEU A 164 -4.94 9.25 4.97
N LEU A 165 -5.69 8.25 5.44
CA LEU A 165 -6.22 8.24 6.80
C LEU A 165 -5.10 8.24 7.84
N LEU A 166 -4.02 7.47 7.63
CA LEU A 166 -2.83 7.49 8.49
C LEU A 166 -2.18 8.88 8.52
N LEU A 167 -1.96 9.51 7.36
CA LEU A 167 -1.40 10.87 7.30
C LEU A 167 -2.28 11.89 8.04
N LEU A 168 -3.60 11.77 7.93
CA LEU A 168 -4.54 12.61 8.67
C LEU A 168 -4.46 12.33 10.17
N ILE A 169 -4.51 11.07 10.60
CA ILE A 169 -4.43 10.70 12.03
C ILE A 169 -3.12 11.20 12.65
N VAL A 170 -1.98 11.01 11.98
CA VAL A 170 -0.69 11.48 12.46
C VAL A 170 -0.63 13.01 12.49
N GLY A 171 -1.26 13.69 11.53
CA GLY A 171 -1.37 15.15 11.51
C GLY A 171 -2.36 15.76 12.51
N PHE A 172 -3.34 15.00 13.03
CA PHE A 172 -4.42 15.50 13.89
C PHE A 172 -4.39 15.03 15.35
N ILE A 173 -3.97 13.79 15.61
CA ILE A 173 -4.29 13.09 16.88
C ILE A 173 -3.06 12.92 17.78
N ILE A 174 -1.86 12.83 17.21
CA ILE A 174 -0.66 12.61 18.01
C ILE A 174 -0.13 13.97 18.48
N ASP A 175 -0.78 14.54 19.51
CA ASP A 175 -0.27 15.65 20.31
C ASP A 175 0.77 15.12 21.34
N ALA A 176 1.68 14.26 20.87
CA ALA A 176 2.81 13.78 21.65
C ALA A 176 4.02 14.64 21.27
N ASP A 177 4.84 15.03 22.25
CA ASP A 177 6.06 15.83 22.03
C ASP A 177 6.99 15.25 20.94
N TYR A 178 6.92 13.93 20.68
CA TYR A 178 7.67 13.24 19.62
C TYR A 178 7.12 13.47 18.20
N ALA A 179 5.84 13.79 18.03
CA ALA A 179 5.16 14.01 16.76
C ALA A 179 4.97 15.49 16.39
N ARG A 180 5.41 16.41 17.25
CA ARG A 180 5.35 17.86 16.98
C ARG A 180 6.06 18.27 15.69
N ASN A 181 7.08 17.50 15.29
CA ASN A 181 7.82 17.68 14.03
C ASN A 181 7.09 17.10 12.80
N TRP A 182 6.05 16.28 13.00
CA TRP A 182 5.25 15.66 11.94
C TRP A 182 4.03 16.50 11.57
N GLU A 183 3.75 17.59 12.28
CA GLU A 183 2.64 18.49 11.99
C GLU A 183 2.85 19.15 10.62
N PRO A 184 2.05 18.80 9.59
CA PRO A 184 2.26 19.31 8.25
C PRO A 184 1.93 20.80 8.16
N LYS A 185 2.55 21.49 7.20
CA LYS A 185 2.15 22.86 6.84
C LYS A 185 0.66 22.86 6.43
N PRO A 186 -0.09 23.93 6.73
CA PRO A 186 -1.52 24.02 6.39
C PRO A 186 -1.82 23.73 4.91
N SER A 187 -0.93 24.12 3.99
CA SER A 187 -1.09 23.84 2.57
C SER A 187 -1.02 22.34 2.23
N ALA A 188 -0.01 21.62 2.76
CA ALA A 188 0.10 20.17 2.57
C ALA A 188 -1.10 19.45 3.20
N HIS A 189 -1.52 19.90 4.38
CA HIS A 189 -2.70 19.40 5.07
C HIS A 189 -3.98 19.53 4.21
N TRP A 190 -4.28 20.73 3.70
CA TRP A 190 -5.46 20.95 2.87
C TRP A 190 -5.45 20.10 1.59
N VAL A 191 -4.29 19.93 0.96
CA VAL A 191 -4.16 19.10 -0.24
C VAL A 191 -4.47 17.64 0.06
N VAL A 192 -4.01 17.09 1.18
CA VAL A 192 -4.34 15.73 1.63
C VAL A 192 -5.84 15.58 1.92
N VAL A 193 -6.43 16.52 2.67
CA VAL A 193 -7.86 16.51 3.01
C VAL A 193 -8.74 16.57 1.76
N VAL A 194 -8.44 17.49 0.83
CA VAL A 194 -9.19 17.63 -0.43
C VAL A 194 -9.06 16.36 -1.27
N SER A 195 -7.86 15.77 -1.33
CA SER A 195 -7.64 14.54 -2.09
C SER A 195 -8.42 13.37 -1.50
N TYR A 196 -8.39 13.21 -0.18
CA TYR A 196 -9.16 12.19 0.53
C TYR A 196 -10.68 12.37 0.34
N GLY A 197 -11.17 13.60 0.47
CA GLY A 197 -12.57 13.93 0.23
C GLY A 197 -13.01 13.64 -1.20
N TYR A 198 -12.17 13.94 -2.19
CA TYR A 198 -12.44 13.64 -3.60
C TYR A 198 -12.52 12.13 -3.84
N ILE A 199 -11.53 11.35 -3.37
CA ILE A 199 -11.52 9.89 -3.54
C ILE A 199 -12.75 9.26 -2.87
N SER A 200 -13.07 9.70 -1.65
CA SER A 200 -14.23 9.22 -0.89
C SER A 200 -15.55 9.54 -1.62
N LEU A 201 -15.66 10.74 -2.21
CA LEU A 201 -16.81 11.13 -3.01
C LEU A 201 -16.94 10.27 -4.27
N MET A 202 -15.85 10.04 -5.00
CA MET A 202 -15.84 9.23 -6.22
C MET A 202 -16.15 7.75 -5.93
N LEU A 203 -15.63 7.19 -4.84
CA LEU A 203 -16.00 5.85 -4.36
C LEU A 203 -17.50 5.79 -4.02
N THR A 204 -18.03 6.81 -3.36
CA THR A 204 -19.47 6.89 -3.05
C THR A 204 -20.31 6.89 -4.33
N VAL A 205 -19.94 7.70 -5.33
CA VAL A 205 -20.58 7.72 -6.65
C VAL A 205 -20.48 6.36 -7.34
N PHE A 206 -19.31 5.72 -7.30
CA PHE A 206 -19.09 4.38 -7.83
C PHE A 206 -20.07 3.37 -7.20
N HIS A 207 -20.15 3.29 -5.87
CA HIS A 207 -21.03 2.35 -5.19
C HIS A 207 -22.51 2.58 -5.48
N PHE A 208 -22.96 3.84 -5.50
CA PHE A 208 -24.33 4.15 -5.92
C PHE A 208 -24.57 3.80 -7.39
N SER A 209 -23.57 3.96 -8.24
CA SER A 209 -23.63 3.57 -9.65
C SER A 209 -23.71 2.07 -9.87
N LEU A 210 -23.55 1.21 -8.84
CA LEU A 210 -23.68 -0.25 -8.96
C LEU A 210 -25.13 -0.75 -8.84
N GLY A 211 -26.06 0.06 -8.32
CA GLY A 211 -27.50 -0.24 -8.27
C GLY A 211 -27.95 -1.28 -7.24
N ASP A 212 -27.05 -2.14 -6.75
CA ASP A 212 -27.29 -3.08 -5.65
C ASP A 212 -26.44 -2.70 -4.44
N ILE A 213 -27.06 -2.01 -3.47
CA ILE A 213 -26.39 -1.49 -2.27
C ILE A 213 -25.85 -2.63 -1.40
N GLY A 214 -26.53 -3.78 -1.33
CA GLY A 214 -26.12 -4.91 -0.50
C GLY A 214 -24.81 -5.51 -0.99
N THR A 215 -24.78 -5.92 -2.27
CA THR A 215 -23.55 -6.47 -2.87
C THR A 215 -22.44 -5.42 -2.94
N SER A 216 -22.79 -4.16 -3.20
CA SER A 216 -21.84 -3.04 -3.20
C SER A 216 -21.18 -2.84 -1.83
N PHE A 217 -21.91 -3.03 -0.72
CA PHE A 217 -21.35 -2.97 0.62
C PHE A 217 -20.33 -4.08 0.86
N PHE A 218 -20.58 -5.30 0.40
CA PHE A 218 -19.61 -6.40 0.50
C PHE A 218 -18.34 -6.11 -0.31
N ILE A 219 -18.46 -5.57 -1.52
CA ILE A 219 -17.29 -5.09 -2.28
C ILE A 219 -16.50 -4.09 -1.43
N ALA A 220 -17.16 -3.06 -0.92
CA ALA A 220 -16.49 -2.02 -0.14
C ALA A 220 -15.78 -2.57 1.10
N LEU A 221 -16.41 -3.51 1.81
CA LEU A 221 -15.84 -4.13 2.99
C LEU A 221 -14.60 -4.97 2.66
N TYR A 222 -14.67 -5.85 1.66
CA TYR A 222 -13.55 -6.70 1.28
C TYR A 222 -12.37 -5.87 0.74
N GLU A 223 -12.66 -4.90 -0.12
CA GLU A 223 -11.65 -4.02 -0.73
C GLU A 223 -10.99 -3.10 0.31
N ALA A 224 -11.73 -2.64 1.33
CA ALA A 224 -11.15 -1.85 2.42
C ALA A 224 -10.32 -2.69 3.40
N MET A 225 -10.77 -3.91 3.70
CA MET A 225 -10.10 -4.77 4.68
C MET A 225 -8.77 -5.31 4.16
N LEU A 226 -8.68 -5.65 2.87
CA LEU A 226 -7.47 -6.24 2.26
C LEU A 226 -6.20 -5.38 2.47
N PRO A 227 -6.14 -4.08 2.09
CA PRO A 227 -4.95 -3.27 2.28
C PRO A 227 -4.64 -3.04 3.75
N VAL A 228 -5.66 -2.95 4.62
CA VAL A 228 -5.46 -2.80 6.08
C VAL A 228 -4.80 -4.05 6.65
N MET A 229 -5.34 -5.24 6.36
CA MET A 229 -4.79 -6.51 6.83
C MET A 229 -3.35 -6.72 6.33
N LEU A 230 -3.10 -6.49 5.05
CA LEU A 230 -1.76 -6.63 4.47
C LEU A 230 -0.77 -5.64 5.09
N THR A 231 -1.16 -4.37 5.26
CA THR A 231 -0.31 -3.36 5.91
C THR A 231 0.05 -3.78 7.33
N VAL A 232 -0.93 -4.23 8.12
CA VAL A 232 -0.71 -4.71 9.49
C VAL A 232 0.26 -5.90 9.50
N ILE A 233 0.06 -6.90 8.64
CA ILE A 233 0.93 -8.08 8.56
C ILE A 233 2.37 -7.68 8.18
N TYR A 234 2.55 -6.85 7.15
CA TYR A 234 3.87 -6.40 6.72
C TYR A 234 4.56 -5.56 7.80
N LEU A 235 3.83 -4.69 8.49
CA LEU A 235 4.34 -3.87 9.58
C LEU A 235 4.81 -4.74 10.75
N PHE A 236 4.01 -5.71 11.20
CA PHE A 236 4.43 -6.68 12.22
C PHE A 236 5.64 -7.50 11.80
N THR A 237 5.70 -7.90 10.53
CA THR A 237 6.86 -8.62 9.97
C THR A 237 8.12 -7.75 10.03
N ALA A 238 8.04 -6.50 9.58
CA ALA A 238 9.16 -5.57 9.59
C ALA A 238 9.63 -5.26 11.01
N PHE A 239 8.71 -4.98 11.95
CA PHE A 239 9.04 -4.75 13.36
C PHE A 239 9.69 -5.96 14.00
N THR A 240 9.18 -7.17 13.75
CA THR A 240 9.78 -8.41 14.28
C THR A 240 11.18 -8.62 13.72
N GLY A 241 11.39 -8.36 12.42
CA GLY A 241 12.71 -8.44 11.78
C GLY A 241 13.72 -7.43 12.33
N LEU A 242 13.31 -6.17 12.52
CA LEU A 242 14.15 -5.12 13.11
C LEU A 242 14.48 -5.42 14.58
N ALA A 243 13.49 -5.85 15.37
CA ALA A 243 13.70 -6.24 16.76
C ALA A 243 14.65 -7.45 16.88
N PHE A 244 14.54 -8.41 15.97
CA PHE A 244 15.44 -9.55 15.91
C PHE A 244 16.88 -9.11 15.58
N LEU A 245 17.07 -8.23 14.60
CA LEU A 245 18.39 -7.69 14.25
C LEU A 245 19.00 -6.89 15.42
N ALA A 246 18.21 -6.03 16.06
CA ALA A 246 18.63 -5.29 17.24
C ALA A 246 19.01 -6.22 18.39
N GLY A 247 18.24 -7.30 18.60
CA GLY A 247 18.55 -8.35 19.58
C GLY A 247 19.88 -9.04 19.31
N ILE A 248 20.20 -9.32 18.03
CA ILE A 248 21.51 -9.89 17.65
C ILE A 248 22.64 -8.91 17.96
N ILE A 249 22.50 -7.65 17.56
CA ILE A 249 23.51 -6.61 17.81
C ILE A 249 23.76 -6.47 19.32
N MET A 250 22.68 -6.37 20.10
CA MET A 250 22.75 -6.27 21.55
C MET A 250 23.43 -7.50 22.18
N LEU A 251 23.12 -8.70 21.68
CA LEU A 251 23.75 -9.94 22.15
C LEU A 251 25.26 -9.93 21.88
N VAL A 252 25.67 -9.55 20.67
CA VAL A 252 27.09 -9.47 20.27
C VAL A 252 27.84 -8.45 21.14
N CYS A 253 27.32 -7.24 21.29
CA CYS A 253 27.94 -6.20 22.12
C CYS A 253 28.03 -6.65 23.59
N SER A 254 26.96 -7.21 24.15
CA SER A 254 26.93 -7.67 25.55
C SER A 254 27.89 -8.84 25.80
N MET A 255 28.09 -9.72 24.82
CA MET A 255 29.09 -10.79 24.90
C MET A 255 30.52 -10.25 24.88
N VAL A 256 30.80 -9.22 24.08
CA VAL A 256 32.10 -8.53 24.05
C VAL A 256 32.39 -7.85 25.39
N GLU A 257 31.38 -7.18 25.96
CA GLU A 257 31.47 -6.47 27.24
C GLU A 257 31.40 -7.41 28.47
N LYS A 258 31.18 -8.71 28.26
CA LYS A 258 31.02 -9.74 29.31
C LYS A 258 29.92 -9.42 30.33
N ASN A 259 28.87 -8.71 29.91
CA ASN A 259 27.73 -8.41 30.77
C ASN A 259 26.67 -9.50 30.68
N TYR A 260 26.74 -10.48 31.59
CA TYR A 260 25.83 -11.64 31.61
C TYR A 260 24.35 -11.28 31.78
N LYS A 261 24.02 -10.15 32.42
CA LYS A 261 22.63 -9.73 32.61
C LYS A 261 22.01 -9.31 31.28
N ASP A 262 22.75 -8.55 30.48
CA ASP A 262 22.30 -8.04 29.19
C ASP A 262 22.28 -9.15 28.13
N VAL A 263 23.20 -10.13 28.22
CA VAL A 263 23.15 -11.35 27.41
C VAL A 263 21.85 -12.12 27.62
N VAL A 264 21.40 -12.30 28.87
CA VAL A 264 20.15 -13.00 29.16
C VAL A 264 18.94 -12.22 28.64
N GLU A 265 18.96 -10.90 28.75
CA GLU A 265 17.86 -10.06 28.27
C GLU A 265 17.77 -10.04 26.74
N ALA A 266 18.91 -9.97 26.04
CA ALA A 266 18.98 -10.11 24.60
C ALA A 266 18.47 -11.49 24.13
N LEU A 267 18.82 -12.57 24.84
CA LEU A 267 18.30 -13.92 24.57
C LEU A 267 16.78 -14.02 24.74
N LYS A 268 16.20 -13.39 25.77
CA LYS A 268 14.75 -13.34 25.94
C LYS A 268 14.08 -12.54 24.82
N ALA A 269 14.66 -11.41 24.42
CA ALA A 269 14.15 -10.60 23.32
C ALA A 269 14.14 -11.40 22.00
N LEU A 270 15.23 -12.12 21.72
CA LEU A 270 15.33 -13.02 20.56
C LEU A 270 14.31 -14.17 20.63
N GLY A 271 14.16 -14.79 21.80
CA GLY A 271 13.14 -15.83 22.04
C GLY A 271 11.72 -15.32 21.81
N GLY A 272 11.41 -14.11 22.31
CA GLY A 272 10.14 -13.44 22.08
C GLY A 272 9.89 -13.11 20.60
N CYS A 273 10.91 -12.66 19.88
CA CYS A 273 10.83 -12.41 18.43
C CYS A 273 10.56 -13.71 17.66
N MET A 274 11.26 -14.81 17.99
CA MET A 274 11.02 -16.12 17.37
C MET A 274 9.60 -16.64 17.65
N PHE A 275 9.11 -16.46 18.87
CA PHE A 275 7.74 -16.83 19.23
C PHE A 275 6.70 -16.01 18.47
N LEU A 276 6.85 -14.69 18.42
CA LEU A 276 5.98 -13.79 17.64
C LEU A 276 6.03 -14.12 16.14
N ALA A 277 7.22 -14.40 15.60
CA ALA A 277 7.38 -14.80 14.21
C ALA A 277 6.63 -16.13 13.93
N GLY A 278 6.81 -17.13 14.79
CA GLY A 278 6.16 -18.44 14.62
C GLY A 278 4.65 -18.42 14.79
N MET A 279 4.12 -17.59 15.71
CA MET A 279 2.68 -17.56 16.03
C MET A 279 1.87 -16.59 15.16
N LEU A 280 2.49 -15.50 14.68
CA LEU A 280 1.78 -14.44 13.96
C LEU A 280 2.30 -14.31 12.52
N VAL A 281 3.59 -14.04 12.34
CA VAL A 281 4.15 -13.73 11.00
C VAL A 281 4.04 -14.93 10.05
N VAL A 282 4.45 -16.11 10.49
CA VAL A 282 4.47 -17.31 9.65
C VAL A 282 3.06 -17.72 9.22
N PRO A 283 2.06 -17.87 10.13
CA PRO A 283 0.68 -18.15 9.72
C PRO A 283 0.09 -17.08 8.80
N SER A 284 0.33 -15.80 9.08
CA SER A 284 -0.15 -14.71 8.21
C SER A 284 0.47 -14.77 6.81
N MET A 285 1.76 -15.07 6.69
CA MET A 285 2.41 -15.26 5.38
C MET A 285 1.88 -16.49 4.63
N PHE A 286 1.59 -17.58 5.35
CA PHE A 286 0.93 -18.74 4.75
C PHE A 286 -0.47 -18.41 4.24
N MET A 287 -1.26 -17.63 4.98
CA MET A 287 -2.58 -17.16 4.52
C MET A 287 -2.47 -16.28 3.28
N ILE A 288 -1.54 -15.32 3.27
CA ILE A 288 -1.29 -14.46 2.09
C ILE A 288 -0.94 -15.30 0.87
N HIS A 289 -0.09 -16.31 1.03
CA HIS A 289 0.33 -17.19 -0.07
C HIS A 289 -0.79 -18.14 -0.53
N GLY A 290 -1.57 -18.68 0.42
CA GLY A 290 -2.69 -19.58 0.17
C GLY A 290 -3.82 -18.90 -0.60
N ASP A 291 -4.30 -17.77 -0.08
CA ASP A 291 -5.41 -16.98 -0.65
C ASP A 291 -4.93 -16.10 -1.82
N ARG A 292 -3.62 -16.14 -2.13
CA ARG A 292 -2.95 -15.28 -3.12
C ARG A 292 -3.35 -13.81 -2.95
N SER A 293 -3.47 -13.37 -1.71
CA SER A 293 -3.93 -12.03 -1.35
C SER A 293 -2.89 -11.00 -1.79
N THR A 294 -3.27 -10.10 -2.67
CA THR A 294 -2.37 -9.08 -3.24
C THR A 294 -3.10 -7.76 -3.42
N THR A 295 -2.39 -6.65 -3.21
CA THR A 295 -2.86 -5.30 -3.58
C THR A 295 -2.60 -4.97 -5.05
N ILE A 296 -2.12 -5.94 -5.82
CA ILE A 296 -1.89 -5.80 -7.26
C ILE A 296 -3.11 -6.35 -7.99
N PRO A 297 -3.83 -5.51 -8.76
CA PRO A 297 -4.95 -5.96 -9.56
C PRO A 297 -4.49 -6.97 -10.61
N ASP A 298 -5.31 -7.96 -10.87
CA ASP A 298 -5.04 -8.93 -11.93
C ASP A 298 -5.41 -8.32 -13.29
N LEU A 299 -4.41 -7.83 -14.01
CA LEU A 299 -4.57 -7.17 -15.32
C LEU A 299 -3.93 -7.95 -16.47
N GLY A 300 -3.39 -9.15 -16.22
CA GLY A 300 -2.70 -9.93 -17.26
C GLY A 300 -1.30 -9.41 -17.64
N ILE A 301 -0.82 -8.34 -16.99
CA ILE A 301 0.41 -7.63 -17.32
C ILE A 301 1.60 -8.12 -16.48
N ARG A 302 2.74 -8.39 -17.10
CA ARG A 302 3.98 -8.81 -16.42
C ARG A 302 4.82 -7.60 -15.99
N VAL A 303 5.47 -7.70 -14.83
CA VAL A 303 6.49 -6.72 -14.39
C VAL A 303 7.64 -6.60 -15.39
N SER A 304 7.92 -7.66 -16.14
CA SER A 304 8.99 -7.70 -17.16
C SER A 304 8.67 -6.88 -18.42
N GLU A 305 7.43 -6.42 -18.60
CA GLU A 305 7.07 -5.54 -19.71
C GLU A 305 7.79 -4.19 -19.58
N ARG A 306 8.16 -3.60 -20.72
CA ARG A 306 9.11 -2.48 -20.76
C ARG A 306 8.60 -1.23 -20.04
N ASP A 307 7.31 -0.94 -20.17
CA ASP A 307 6.62 0.14 -19.49
C ASP A 307 6.57 -0.08 -17.97
N GLN A 308 6.28 -1.31 -17.51
CA GLN A 308 6.26 -1.68 -16.10
C GLN A 308 7.65 -1.65 -15.46
N LEU A 309 8.67 -2.11 -16.20
CA LEU A 309 10.05 -2.04 -15.75
C LEU A 309 10.53 -0.58 -15.66
N ALA A 310 10.17 0.25 -16.65
CA ALA A 310 10.53 1.66 -16.65
C ALA A 310 9.92 2.41 -15.45
N THR A 311 8.63 2.22 -15.17
CA THR A 311 8.00 2.85 -14.00
C THR A 311 8.61 2.36 -12.69
N LEU A 312 8.90 1.06 -12.57
CA LEU A 312 9.58 0.50 -11.40
C LEU A 312 10.96 1.15 -11.18
N ILE A 313 11.76 1.30 -12.24
CA ILE A 313 13.08 1.96 -12.17
C ILE A 313 12.94 3.42 -11.71
N VAL A 314 11.94 4.15 -12.22
CA VAL A 314 11.66 5.52 -11.77
C VAL A 314 11.39 5.56 -10.26
N GLY A 315 10.56 4.66 -9.75
CA GLY A 315 10.29 4.55 -8.31
C GLY A 315 11.56 4.29 -7.48
N VAL A 316 12.42 3.37 -7.94
CA VAL A 316 13.69 3.05 -7.26
C VAL A 316 14.63 4.25 -7.23
N VAL A 317 14.75 4.97 -8.34
CA VAL A 317 15.62 6.15 -8.45
C VAL A 317 15.12 7.27 -7.53
N THR A 318 13.82 7.54 -7.52
CA THR A 318 13.22 8.56 -6.65
C THR A 318 13.44 8.24 -5.18
N LEU A 319 13.14 7.00 -4.75
CA LEU A 319 13.36 6.59 -3.37
C LEU A 319 14.84 6.67 -2.96
N THR A 320 15.75 6.25 -3.84
CA THR A 320 17.19 6.34 -3.60
C THR A 320 17.63 7.80 -3.42
N PHE A 321 17.13 8.70 -4.27
CA PHE A 321 17.41 10.12 -4.17
C PHE A 321 16.98 10.68 -2.81
N THR A 322 15.75 10.38 -2.37
CA THR A 322 15.22 10.81 -1.06
C THR A 322 16.03 10.26 0.09
N VAL A 323 16.40 8.98 0.04
CA VAL A 323 17.24 8.36 1.08
C VAL A 323 18.59 9.08 1.16
N VAL A 324 19.24 9.35 0.02
CA VAL A 324 20.51 10.08 -0.03
C VAL A 324 20.38 11.51 0.51
N GLU A 325 19.28 12.21 0.18
CA GLU A 325 19.01 13.56 0.68
C GLU A 325 18.81 13.55 2.21
N VAL A 326 18.01 12.63 2.73
CA VAL A 326 17.82 12.43 4.18
C VAL A 326 19.14 12.14 4.89
N PHE A 327 19.97 11.25 4.34
CA PHE A 327 21.28 10.96 4.92
C PHE A 327 22.19 12.19 4.91
N LYS A 328 22.21 12.94 3.82
CA LYS A 328 23.05 14.13 3.68
C LYS A 328 22.66 15.22 4.68
N ASP A 329 21.35 15.45 4.85
CA ASP A 329 20.85 16.43 5.81
C ASP A 329 21.12 15.99 7.25
N PHE A 330 20.98 14.70 7.56
CA PHE A 330 21.34 14.14 8.86
C PHE A 330 22.83 14.35 9.20
N PHE A 331 23.75 14.08 8.28
CA PHE A 331 25.19 14.32 8.50
C PHE A 331 25.51 15.80 8.65
N ARG A 332 24.85 16.68 7.89
CA ARG A 332 25.05 18.13 7.98
C ARG A 332 24.62 18.67 9.34
N GLU A 333 23.49 18.22 9.86
CA GLU A 333 22.99 18.67 11.15
C GLU A 333 23.87 18.18 12.30
N ARG A 334 24.28 16.90 12.27
CA ARG A 334 25.24 16.36 13.23
C ARG A 334 26.55 17.16 13.26
N HIS A 335 27.10 17.51 12.11
CA HIS A 335 28.29 18.36 12.06
C HIS A 335 28.04 19.78 12.60
N ARG A 336 26.83 20.31 12.43
CA ARG A 336 26.46 21.61 12.98
C ARG A 336 26.38 21.59 14.50
N GLU A 337 25.78 20.54 15.07
CA GLU A 337 25.73 20.32 16.52
C GLU A 337 27.14 20.14 17.09
N GLU A 338 27.98 19.31 16.46
CA GLU A 338 29.37 19.12 16.88
C GLU A 338 30.18 20.42 16.88
N VAL A 339 29.97 21.29 15.88
CA VAL A 339 30.62 22.62 15.81
C VAL A 339 30.05 23.57 16.87
N ALA A 340 28.73 23.59 17.06
CA ALA A 340 28.08 24.43 18.07
C ALA A 340 28.50 24.04 19.49
N ASP A 341 28.59 22.75 19.79
CA ASP A 341 29.07 22.23 21.08
C ASP A 341 30.54 22.59 21.31
N ALA A 342 31.38 22.50 20.26
CA ALA A 342 32.78 22.91 20.32
C ALA A 342 32.93 24.42 20.55
N GLU A 343 32.12 25.26 19.89
CA GLU A 343 32.08 26.71 20.13
C GLU A 343 31.59 27.03 21.55
N MET A 344 30.60 26.31 22.06
CA MET A 344 30.05 26.51 23.41
C MET A 344 31.06 26.13 24.50
N GLN A 345 31.91 25.13 24.26
CA GLN A 345 33.02 24.75 25.15
C GLN A 345 34.21 25.72 25.11
N MET A 346 34.33 26.54 24.05
CA MET A 346 35.37 27.58 23.93
C MET A 346 34.94 28.93 24.52
N LEU A 347 33.68 29.09 24.91
CA LEU A 347 33.23 30.27 25.65
C LEU A 347 33.76 30.20 27.09
N PRO A 348 34.38 31.28 27.61
CA PRO A 348 34.89 31.28 28.97
C PRO A 348 33.73 31.04 29.94
N THR A 349 33.91 30.11 30.88
CA THR A 349 33.02 29.96 32.02
C THR A 349 32.91 31.32 32.70
N THR A 350 31.74 31.93 32.65
CA THR A 350 31.44 33.09 33.50
C THR A 350 31.42 32.58 34.94
N ASP A 351 32.60 32.45 35.53
CA ASP A 351 32.76 32.39 36.97
C ASP A 351 32.21 33.71 37.51
N GLY A 352 30.99 33.62 38.02
CA GLY A 352 30.39 34.65 38.85
C GLY A 352 31.19 34.77 40.14
N ALA A 353 32.35 35.43 40.05
CA ALA A 353 33.00 36.06 41.17
C ALA A 353 32.08 37.18 41.67
N ILE A 354 31.16 36.84 42.56
CA ILE A 354 30.61 37.79 43.54
C ILE A 354 31.20 37.42 44.88
N ALA A 355 32.44 37.88 45.10
CA ALA A 355 33.02 38.03 46.43
C ALA A 355 33.01 39.52 46.78
N HIS A 356 32.27 39.83 47.85
CA HIS A 356 32.41 40.99 48.75
C HIS A 356 32.40 42.42 48.18
N SER A 357 31.29 43.13 48.45
CA SER A 357 31.26 44.24 49.43
C SER A 357 29.84 44.46 49.93
#